data_AF-A0A6G4A4M8-F1
#
_entry.id   AF-A0A6G4A4M8-F1
#
_cell.length_a   1.000
_cell.length_b   1.000
_cell.length_c   1.000
_cell.angle_alpha   90.00
_cell.angle_beta   90.00
_cell.angle_gamma   90.00
#
_symmetry.space_group_name_H-M   'P 1'
#
loop_
_entity.id
_entity.type
_entity.pdbx_description
1 polymer ?
#
loop_
_entity_poly.entity_id
_entity_poly.type
_entity_poly.pdbx_seq_one_letter_code
_entity_poly.pdbx_strand_id
1 'polypeptide(L)'
;MISNSQVDKKQIGSRIGKVTLYSDKEGTYSGNFSNSYPRGTAFYKIIDVDIHDAIAIKESNGMFVKATYHGEYAGSTLNWQDVAAYSLGVLLLIIMISSFVNRRLKP
;
A
#
# COMPACT_ATOMS: atom_id res chain seq x y z
N MET A 1 -0.27 -7.87 -8.06
CA MET A 1 -0.04 -9.33 -8.09
C MET A 1 0.84 -9.69 -9.29
N ILE A 2 1.83 -10.56 -9.11
CA ILE A 2 2.63 -11.08 -10.22
C ILE A 2 1.86 -12.25 -10.83
N SER A 3 1.67 -12.23 -12.15
CA SER A 3 1.12 -13.36 -12.89
C SER A 3 2.25 -14.29 -13.32
N ASN A 4 1.97 -15.59 -13.42
CA ASN A 4 2.84 -16.55 -14.08
C ASN A 4 2.87 -16.39 -15.62
N SER A 5 2.15 -15.40 -16.16
CA SER A 5 2.14 -15.08 -17.58
C SER A 5 3.47 -14.43 -18.00
N GLN A 6 4.21 -15.14 -18.85
CA GLN A 6 5.39 -14.59 -19.53
C GLN A 6 4.97 -13.54 -20.57
N VAL A 7 5.80 -12.50 -20.71
CA VAL A 7 5.66 -11.45 -21.72
C VAL A 7 6.75 -11.64 -22.78
N ASP A 8 6.37 -11.57 -24.06
CA ASP A 8 7.33 -11.68 -25.16
C ASP A 8 8.29 -10.48 -25.17
N LYS A 9 9.56 -10.70 -25.46
CA LYS A 9 10.59 -9.64 -25.56
C LYS A 9 10.20 -8.54 -26.55
N LYS A 10 9.47 -8.86 -27.61
CA LYS A 10 8.98 -7.90 -28.61
C LYS A 10 7.95 -6.91 -28.05
N GLN A 11 7.29 -7.27 -26.94
CA GLN A 11 6.31 -6.42 -26.26
C GLN A 11 6.94 -5.59 -25.14
N ILE A 12 8.26 -5.68 -24.93
CA ILE A 12 8.95 -4.97 -23.85
C ILE A 12 9.35 -3.57 -24.34
N GLY A 13 8.84 -2.55 -23.66
CA GLY A 13 9.19 -1.16 -23.88
C GLY A 13 10.36 -0.70 -23.00
N SER A 14 10.40 0.62 -22.78
CA SER A 14 11.46 1.26 -21.98
C SER A 14 11.48 0.76 -20.53
N ARG A 15 12.67 0.76 -19.93
CA ARG A 15 12.83 0.58 -18.49
C ARG A 15 12.23 1.78 -17.75
N ILE A 16 11.39 1.52 -16.76
CA ILE A 16 10.67 2.54 -15.98
C ILE A 16 11.05 2.55 -14.51
N GLY A 17 11.76 1.54 -14.03
CA GLY A 17 12.16 1.51 -12.63
C GLY A 17 12.96 0.28 -12.24
N LYS A 18 13.05 0.10 -10.93
CA LYS A 18 13.61 -1.07 -10.29
C LYS A 18 13.11 -1.21 -8.85
N VAL A 19 13.23 -2.42 -8.30
CA VAL A 19 13.08 -2.66 -6.86
C VAL A 19 14.13 -1.84 -6.11
N THR A 20 13.69 -1.02 -5.17
CA THR A 20 14.56 -0.21 -4.31
C THR A 20 14.83 -0.87 -2.97
N LEU A 21 13.91 -1.71 -2.49
CA LEU A 21 13.99 -2.43 -1.23
C LEU A 21 13.40 -3.83 -1.36
N TYR A 22 14.11 -4.82 -0.82
CA TYR A 22 13.59 -6.16 -0.59
C TYR A 22 13.39 -6.38 0.92
N SER A 23 12.25 -6.95 1.31
CA SER A 23 11.99 -7.46 2.67
C SER A 23 10.87 -8.48 2.59
N ASP A 24 11.00 -9.56 3.34
CA ASP A 24 9.98 -10.59 3.56
C ASP A 24 9.28 -10.42 4.92
N LYS A 25 9.62 -9.36 5.64
CA LYS A 25 9.04 -9.02 6.95
C LYS A 25 7.87 -8.07 6.79
N GLU A 26 6.90 -8.19 7.70
CA GLU A 26 5.78 -7.25 7.79
C GLU A 26 6.29 -5.87 8.21
N GLY A 27 5.77 -4.82 7.58
CA GLY A 27 6.18 -3.46 7.87
C GLY A 27 5.72 -2.45 6.82
N THR A 28 5.91 -1.17 7.15
CA THR A 28 5.67 -0.08 6.21
C THR A 28 6.96 0.23 5.47
N TYR A 29 6.89 0.14 4.14
CA TYR A 29 8.02 0.39 3.25
C TYR A 29 7.69 1.52 2.29
N SER A 30 8.69 2.34 1.97
CA SER A 30 8.59 3.40 0.97
C SER A 30 9.27 3.02 -0.35
N GLY A 31 8.88 3.70 -1.43
CA GLY A 31 9.42 3.45 -2.76
C GLY A 31 8.96 2.12 -3.36
N ASN A 32 9.78 1.56 -4.25
CA ASN A 32 9.49 0.32 -4.97
C ASN A 32 9.93 -0.91 -4.15
N PHE A 33 9.12 -1.23 -3.16
CA PHE A 33 9.27 -2.41 -2.32
C PHE A 33 8.90 -3.71 -3.05
N SER A 34 9.58 -4.82 -2.72
CA SER A 34 9.19 -6.17 -3.13
C SER A 34 9.51 -7.19 -2.04
N ASN A 35 8.60 -8.15 -1.85
CA ASN A 35 8.80 -9.33 -1.01
C ASN A 35 9.24 -10.57 -1.80
N SER A 36 9.30 -10.47 -3.13
CA SER A 36 9.56 -11.60 -4.03
C SER A 36 10.82 -11.39 -4.86
N TYR A 37 11.23 -10.13 -5.10
CA TYR A 37 12.32 -9.78 -6.00
C TYR A 37 13.43 -9.00 -5.30
N PRO A 38 14.70 -9.32 -5.58
CA PRO A 38 15.82 -8.64 -4.97
C PRO A 38 15.91 -7.18 -5.40
N ARG A 39 16.58 -6.37 -4.57
CA ARG A 39 16.92 -4.98 -4.90
C ARG A 39 17.64 -4.90 -6.24
N GLY A 40 17.19 -3.99 -7.09
CA GLY A 40 17.77 -3.75 -8.42
C GLY A 40 17.03 -4.43 -9.57
N THR A 41 16.14 -5.40 -9.30
CA THR A 41 15.29 -6.03 -10.32
C THR A 41 14.55 -4.96 -11.11
N ALA A 42 14.68 -4.98 -12.43
CA ALA A 42 14.24 -3.90 -13.30
C ALA A 42 12.78 -4.07 -13.75
N PHE A 43 12.08 -2.95 -13.86
CA PHE A 43 10.71 -2.85 -14.36
C PHE A 43 10.69 -2.21 -15.73
N TYR A 44 9.83 -2.71 -16.60
CA TYR A 44 9.71 -2.29 -17.99
C TYR A 44 8.24 -2.04 -18.34
N LYS A 45 8.00 -1.11 -19.27
CA LYS A 45 6.67 -0.99 -19.90
C LYS A 45 6.37 -2.25 -20.70
N ILE A 46 5.09 -2.60 -20.76
CA ILE A 46 4.55 -3.48 -21.78
C ILE A 46 3.98 -2.56 -22.86
N ILE A 47 4.33 -2.77 -24.14
CA ILE A 47 3.84 -1.96 -25.25
C ILE A 47 2.31 -2.05 -25.30
N ASP A 48 1.65 -0.91 -25.55
CA ASP A 48 0.19 -0.76 -25.61
C ASP A 48 -0.56 -1.14 -24.31
N VAL A 49 0.12 -1.16 -23.17
CA VAL A 49 -0.48 -1.38 -21.84
C VAL A 49 -0.13 -0.21 -20.92
N ASP A 50 -1.13 0.31 -20.22
CA ASP A 50 -0.92 1.36 -19.22
C ASP A 50 -0.07 0.84 -18.05
N ILE A 51 0.89 1.64 -17.60
CA ILE A 51 1.79 1.27 -16.50
C ILE A 51 1.06 1.13 -15.16
N HIS A 52 -0.12 1.74 -15.03
CA HIS A 52 -1.00 1.62 -13.88
C HIS A 52 -1.86 0.36 -13.93
N ASP A 53 -1.94 -0.33 -15.07
CA ASP A 53 -2.62 -1.62 -15.21
C ASP A 53 -1.62 -2.77 -15.05
N ALA A 54 -0.51 -2.73 -15.79
CA ALA A 54 0.53 -3.75 -15.70
C ALA A 54 1.92 -3.31 -16.17
N ILE A 55 2.93 -3.98 -15.61
CA ILE A 55 4.34 -3.81 -15.96
C ILE A 55 5.00 -5.17 -16.19
N ALA A 56 6.14 -5.18 -16.89
CA ALA A 56 6.99 -6.36 -17.02
C ALA A 56 8.16 -6.32 -16.05
N ILE A 57 8.42 -7.45 -15.38
CA ILE A 57 9.55 -7.63 -14.47
C ILE A 57 10.55 -8.58 -15.13
N LYS A 58 11.83 -8.19 -15.14
CA LYS A 58 12.90 -9.04 -15.69
C LYS A 58 13.43 -9.99 -14.63
N GLU A 59 13.27 -11.28 -14.89
CA GLU A 59 13.78 -12.38 -14.07
C GLU A 59 15.30 -12.58 -14.27
N SER A 60 15.93 -13.28 -13.34
CA SER A 60 17.38 -13.60 -13.38
C SER A 60 17.78 -14.43 -14.60
N ASN A 61 16.87 -15.28 -15.08
CA ASN A 61 17.03 -16.08 -16.31
C ASN A 61 16.80 -15.27 -17.61
N GLY A 62 16.52 -13.97 -17.51
CA GLY A 62 16.29 -13.08 -18.65
C GLY A 62 14.90 -13.16 -19.27
N MET A 63 13.97 -13.90 -18.65
CA MET A 63 12.55 -13.88 -19.00
C MET A 63 11.87 -12.63 -18.43
N PHE A 64 10.72 -12.29 -19.01
CA PHE A 64 9.87 -11.21 -18.52
C PHE A 64 8.53 -11.76 -18.07
N VAL A 65 8.10 -11.38 -16.88
CA VAL A 65 6.80 -11.78 -16.32
C VAL A 65 5.91 -10.57 -16.10
N LYS A 66 4.60 -10.74 -16.30
CA LYS A 66 3.61 -9.66 -16.16
C LYS A 66 3.24 -9.48 -14.69
N ALA A 67 3.42 -8.28 -14.16
CA ALA A 67 2.85 -7.86 -12.88
C ALA A 67 1.66 -6.93 -13.12
N THR A 68 0.50 -7.31 -12.56
CA THR A 68 -0.77 -6.57 -12.74
C THR A 68 -1.13 -5.86 -11.44
N TYR A 69 -1.46 -4.57 -11.55
CA TYR A 69 -1.95 -3.77 -10.44
C TYR A 69 -3.42 -4.08 -10.17
N HIS A 70 -3.78 -4.31 -8.91
CA HIS A 70 -5.15 -4.67 -8.52
C HIS A 70 -5.74 -3.66 -7.51
N GLY A 71 -5.23 -2.42 -7.52
CA GLY A 71 -5.57 -1.39 -6.53
C GLY A 71 -4.62 -1.37 -5.34
N GLU A 72 -4.86 -0.42 -4.43
CA GLU A 72 -4.10 -0.29 -3.19
C GLU A 72 -4.31 -1.51 -2.30
N TYR A 73 -3.22 -2.00 -1.71
CA TYR A 73 -3.31 -3.00 -0.65
C TYR A 73 -4.10 -2.40 0.51
N ALA A 74 -5.10 -3.12 1.02
CA ALA A 74 -5.83 -2.74 2.23
C ALA A 74 -4.91 -2.88 3.47
N GLY A 75 -3.95 -1.96 3.62
CA GLY A 75 -3.23 -1.72 4.86
C GLY A 75 -4.15 -0.90 5.76
N SER A 76 -4.51 -1.46 6.93
CA SER A 76 -5.44 -0.92 7.93
C SER A 76 -5.75 0.58 7.78
N THR A 77 -6.80 0.89 7.04
CA THR A 77 -7.49 2.17 7.14
C THR A 77 -8.18 2.18 8.50
N LEU A 78 -8.11 3.30 9.23
CA LEU A 78 -8.69 3.52 10.56
C LEU A 78 -9.89 2.59 10.87
N ASN A 79 -9.75 1.67 11.82
CA ASN A 79 -10.85 0.79 12.21
C ASN A 79 -11.95 1.64 12.85
N TRP A 80 -13.12 1.70 12.23
CA TRP A 80 -14.27 2.42 12.77
C TRP A 80 -14.72 1.91 14.15
N GLN A 81 -14.36 0.67 14.49
CA GLN A 81 -14.59 0.08 15.82
C GLN A 81 -13.71 0.76 16.89
N ASP A 82 -12.46 1.09 16.57
CA ASP A 82 -11.56 1.82 17.48
C ASP A 82 -12.07 3.25 17.68
N VAL A 83 -12.49 3.92 16.60
CA VAL A 83 -13.10 5.27 16.66
C VAL A 83 -14.39 5.26 17.49
N ALA A 84 -15.23 4.24 17.33
CA ALA A 84 -16.45 4.09 18.11
C ALA A 84 -16.17 3.88 19.61
N ALA A 85 -15.14 3.11 19.96
CA ALA A 85 -14.75 2.89 21.36
C ALA A 85 -14.32 4.19 22.05
N TYR A 86 -13.57 5.06 21.37
CA TYR A 86 -13.14 6.35 21.94
C TYR A 86 -14.28 7.37 22.09
N SER A 87 -15.36 7.26 21.30
CA SER A 87 -16.49 8.19 21.35
C SER A 87 -17.20 8.23 22.70
N LEU A 88 -17.32 7.07 23.38
CA LEU A 88 -17.92 6.96 24.72
C LEU A 88 -17.09 7.69 25.78
N GLY A 89 -15.76 7.59 25.72
CA GLY A 89 -14.86 8.29 26.65
C GLY A 89 -14.92 9.81 26.51
N VAL A 90 -14.97 10.31 25.27
CA VAL A 90 -15.11 11.75 25.00
C VAL A 90 -16.47 12.28 25.47
N LEU A 91 -17.55 11.52 25.25
CA LEU A 91 -18.89 11.90 25.70
C LEU A 91 -18.97 12.01 27.24
N LEU A 92 -18.39 11.04 27.97
CA LEU A 92 -18.31 11.08 29.43
C LEU A 92 -17.51 12.27 29.95
N LEU A 93 -16.37 12.60 29.31
CA LEU A 93 -15.57 13.77 29.67
C LEU A 93 -16.35 15.08 29.49
N ILE A 94 -17.09 15.24 28.40
CA ILE A 94 -17.93 16.42 28.15
C ILE A 94 -19.04 16.55 29.21
N ILE A 95 -19.69 15.44 29.58
CA ILE A 95 -20.71 15.42 30.64
C ILE A 95 -20.08 15.79 31.99
N MET A 96 -18.89 15.28 32.31
CA MET A 96 -18.22 15.57 33.57
C MET A 96 -17.82 17.05 33.67
N ILE A 97 -17.24 17.62 32.61
CA ILE A 97 -16.87 19.04 32.53
C ILE A 97 -18.11 19.93 32.63
N SER A 98 -19.17 19.64 31.87
CA SER A 98 -20.41 20.41 31.92
C SER A 98 -21.06 20.36 33.31
N SER A 99 -21.09 19.19 33.97
CA SER A 99 -21.60 19.05 35.33
C SER A 99 -20.76 19.85 36.35
N PHE A 100 -19.44 19.89 36.18
CA PHE A 100 -18.54 20.65 37.05
C PHE A 100 -18.72 22.16 36.88
N VAL A 101 -18.79 22.65 35.65
CA VAL A 101 -19.05 24.07 35.34
C VAL A 101 -20.43 24.48 35.86
N ASN A 102 -21.47 23.65 35.66
CA ASN A 102 -22.82 23.96 36.10
C ASN A 102 -22.97 23.95 37.64
N ARG A 103 -22.11 23.21 38.36
CA ARG A 103 -22.02 23.26 39.84
C ARG A 103 -21.30 24.52 40.35
N ARG A 104 -20.39 25.09 39.56
CA ARG A 104 -19.66 26.33 39.89
C ARG A 104 -20.44 27.61 39.55
N LEU A 105 -21.43 27.51 38.66
CA LEU A 105 -22.28 28.63 38.23
C LEU A 105 -23.60 28.76 39.01
N LYS A 106 -23.92 27.81 39.89
CA LYS A 106 -25.03 27.98 40.84
C LYS A 106 -24.55 28.84 42.02
N PRO A 107 -25.16 30.01 42.28
CA PRO A 107 -24.79 30.88 43.40
C PRO A 107 -25.11 30.26 44.75
#